data_AF-A0A2T0AHC8-F1
#
_entry.id   AF-A0A2T0AHC8-F1
#
_cell.length_a   1.000
_cell.length_b   1.000
_cell.length_c   1.000
_cell.angle_alpha   90.00
_cell.angle_beta   90.00
_cell.angle_gamma   90.00
#
_symmetry.space_group_name_H-M   'P 1'
#
loop_
_entity.id
_entity.type
_entity.pdbx_description
1 polymer ?
#
loop_
_entity_poly.entity_id
_entity_poly.type
_entity_poly.pdbx_seq_one_letter_code
_entity_poly.pdbx_strand_id
1 'polypeptide(L)'
;LISLSQQISTFAINFQGRPFRENISENSALYYGLLGVAAVAFSGATDFVPEFNRWLQLVDMEWSFRTRLCAAMAIDYGGAWIVDIVLKALWANTQPKPLITKGSER
;
A
#
# COMPACT_ATOMS: atom_id res chain seq x y z
N LEU A 1 -1.00 -0.51 14.40
CA LEU A 1 -0.46 -1.35 13.31
C LEU A 1 -1.46 -1.56 12.18
N ILE A 2 -2.67 -2.07 12.43
CA ILE A 2 -3.70 -2.23 11.39
C ILE A 2 -4.03 -0.90 10.69
N SER A 3 -4.35 0.16 11.46
CA SER A 3 -4.61 1.50 10.88
C SER A 3 -3.44 2.03 10.03
N LEU A 4 -2.20 1.79 10.45
CA LEU A 4 -1.01 2.17 9.69
C LEU A 4 -0.94 1.40 8.36
N SER A 5 -1.14 0.07 8.41
CA SER A 5 -1.22 -0.79 7.22
C SER A 5 -2.30 -0.31 6.25
N GLN A 6 -3.48 0.04 6.77
CA GLN A 6 -4.62 0.52 5.98
C GLN A 6 -4.33 1.86 5.30
N GLN A 7 -3.62 2.78 5.96
CA GLN A 7 -3.22 4.06 5.36
C GLN A 7 -2.29 3.83 4.16
N ILE A 8 -1.31 2.94 4.31
CA ILE A 8 -0.39 2.56 3.22
C ILE A 8 -1.19 1.89 2.10
N SER A 9 -2.04 0.92 2.44
CA SER A 9 -2.90 0.18 1.51
C SER A 9 -3.77 1.11 0.67
N THR A 10 -4.49 2.02 1.34
CA THR A 10 -5.36 3.00 0.69
C THR A 10 -4.57 3.87 -0.27
N PHE A 11 -3.40 4.36 0.13
CA PHE A 11 -2.58 5.18 -0.75
C PHE A 11 -2.05 4.37 -1.94
N ALA A 12 -1.39 3.23 -1.69
CA ALA A 12 -0.71 2.44 -2.71
C ALA A 12 -1.66 1.88 -3.76
N ILE A 13 -2.84 1.40 -3.35
CA ILE A 13 -3.81 0.75 -4.25
C ILE A 13 -4.58 1.81 -5.06
N ASN A 14 -5.01 2.90 -4.43
CA ASN A 14 -5.73 3.96 -5.14
C ASN A 14 -4.82 4.85 -5.97
N PHE A 15 -3.49 4.68 -5.87
CA PHE A 15 -2.55 5.49 -6.62
C PHE A 15 -2.65 5.17 -8.12
N GLN A 16 -3.23 6.09 -8.90
CA GLN A 16 -3.22 6.00 -10.36
C GLN A 16 -2.00 6.67 -10.94
N GLY A 17 -1.10 5.93 -11.58
CA GLY A 17 0.10 6.50 -12.23
C GLY A 17 -0.19 7.12 -13.61
N ARG A 18 0.67 6.80 -14.58
CA ARG A 18 0.50 7.26 -15.97
C ARG A 18 -0.85 6.79 -16.54
N PRO A 19 -1.50 7.56 -17.44
CA PRO A 19 -1.01 8.78 -18.12
C PRO A 19 -1.22 10.08 -17.33
N PHE A 20 -1.91 10.05 -16.20
CA PHE A 20 -2.35 11.26 -15.51
C PHE A 20 -1.30 11.88 -14.59
N ARG A 21 -0.38 11.06 -14.07
CA ARG A 21 0.77 11.51 -13.26
C ARG A 21 1.93 10.52 -13.34
N GLU A 22 3.04 10.88 -12.72
CA GLU A 22 4.16 9.97 -12.49
C GLU A 22 3.75 8.74 -11.66
N ASN A 23 4.36 7.60 -11.95
CA ASN A 23 4.24 6.38 -11.17
C ASN A 23 4.91 6.55 -9.80
N ILE A 24 4.50 5.75 -8.81
CA ILE A 24 5.11 5.77 -7.46
C ILE A 24 6.62 5.58 -7.54
N SER A 25 7.10 4.68 -8.40
CA SER A 25 8.52 4.38 -8.58
C SER A 25 9.32 5.51 -9.24
N GLU A 26 8.66 6.44 -9.93
CA GLU A 26 9.30 7.62 -10.54
C GLU A 26 9.55 8.72 -9.49
N ASN A 27 8.84 8.68 -8.35
CA ASN A 27 9.02 9.61 -7.23
C ASN A 27 9.75 8.94 -6.08
N SER A 28 11.07 9.16 -5.98
CA SER A 28 11.92 8.51 -4.97
C SER A 28 11.49 8.82 -3.54
N ALA A 29 11.16 10.08 -3.24
CA ALA A 29 10.73 10.49 -1.90
C ALA A 29 9.46 9.74 -1.48
N LEU A 30 8.49 9.62 -2.38
CA LEU A 30 7.25 8.89 -2.14
C LEU A 30 7.50 7.38 -1.99
N TYR A 31 8.28 6.79 -2.89
CA TYR A 31 8.58 5.36 -2.88
C TYR A 31 9.27 4.94 -1.58
N TYR A 32 10.34 5.64 -1.19
CA TYR A 32 11.06 5.35 0.05
C TYR A 32 10.24 5.70 1.30
N GLY A 33 9.37 6.71 1.24
CA GLY A 33 8.41 7.00 2.30
C GLY A 33 7.46 5.83 2.55
N LEU A 34 6.82 5.31 1.51
CA LEU A 34 5.93 4.14 1.61
C LEU A 34 6.67 2.90 2.11
N LEU A 35 7.88 2.66 1.60
CA LEU A 35 8.72 1.55 2.04
C LEU A 35 9.07 1.65 3.52
N GLY A 36 9.44 2.85 3.99
CA GLY A 36 9.78 3.11 5.39
C GLY A 36 8.60 2.87 6.32
N VAL A 37 7.42 3.41 5.99
CA VAL A 37 6.21 3.20 6.80
C VAL A 37 5.78 1.73 6.79
N ALA A 38 5.92 1.03 5.65
CA ALA A 38 5.66 -0.41 5.57
C ALA A 38 6.63 -1.23 6.43
N ALA A 39 7.92 -0.87 6.43
CA ALA A 39 8.92 -1.50 7.28
C ALA A 39 8.62 -1.32 8.77
N VAL A 40 8.19 -0.13 9.19
CA VAL A 40 7.75 0.13 10.57
C VAL A 40 6.54 -0.74 10.94
N ALA A 41 5.52 -0.79 10.08
CA ALA A 41 4.33 -1.60 10.32
C ALA A 41 4.65 -3.10 10.42
N PHE A 42 5.52 -3.60 9.53
CA PHE A 42 5.95 -4.99 9.50
C PHE A 42 6.82 -5.36 10.71
N SER A 43 7.81 -4.54 11.06
CA SER A 43 8.64 -4.72 12.25
C SER A 43 7.79 -4.74 13.52
N GLY A 44 6.82 -3.81 13.62
CA GLY A 44 5.84 -3.76 14.69
C GLY A 44 5.01 -5.03 14.82
N ALA A 45 4.48 -5.55 13.70
CA ALA A 45 3.58 -6.71 13.71
C ALA A 45 4.30 -8.05 13.94
N THR A 46 5.52 -8.19 13.42
CA THR A 46 6.32 -9.42 13.53
C THR A 46 7.16 -9.47 14.80
N ASP A 47 7.42 -8.31 15.42
CA ASP A 47 8.38 -8.16 16.52
C ASP A 47 9.80 -8.57 16.13
N PHE A 48 10.17 -8.25 14.89
CA PHE A 48 11.49 -8.56 14.33
C PHE A 48 12.63 -7.81 15.03
N VAL A 49 12.37 -6.60 15.53
CA VAL A 49 13.31 -5.80 16.32
C VAL A 49 12.65 -5.43 17.66
N PRO A 50 12.81 -6.26 18.71
CA PRO A 50 12.13 -6.07 19.99
C PRO A 50 12.46 -4.71 20.66
N GLU A 51 13.68 -4.22 20.52
CA GLU A 51 14.10 -2.91 21.02
C GLU A 51 13.28 -1.78 20.38
N PHE A 52 13.01 -1.89 19.08
CA PHE A 52 12.22 -0.92 18.33
C PHE A 52 10.75 -0.97 18.74
N ASN A 53 10.21 -2.16 18.97
CA ASN A 53 8.84 -2.33 19.44
C ASN A 53 8.62 -1.79 20.84
N ARG A 54 9.57 -2.00 21.76
CA ARG A 54 9.57 -1.36 23.08
C ARG A 54 9.67 0.16 22.97
N TRP A 55 10.51 0.68 22.08
CA TRP A 55 10.59 2.12 21.81
C TRP A 55 9.27 2.69 21.27
N LEU A 56 8.56 1.95 20.40
CA LEU A 56 7.21 2.26 19.93
C LEU A 56 6.11 2.03 20.98
N GLN A 57 6.47 1.60 22.19
CA GLN A 57 5.55 1.30 23.29
C GLN A 57 4.50 0.23 22.93
N LEU A 58 4.88 -0.74 22.11
CA LEU A 58 4.05 -1.90 21.82
C LEU A 58 4.12 -2.88 22.99
N VAL A 59 2.96 -3.44 23.36
CA VAL A 59 2.88 -4.52 24.34
C VAL A 59 3.48 -5.80 23.75
N ASP A 60 4.22 -6.56 24.56
CA ASP A 60 4.74 -7.86 24.16
C ASP A 60 3.59 -8.81 23.79
N MET A 61 3.44 -9.07 22.50
CA MET A 61 2.38 -9.92 21.97
C MET A 61 2.76 -11.40 22.05
N GLU A 62 1.81 -12.28 22.34
CA GLU A 62 2.03 -13.72 22.14
C GLU A 62 2.20 -14.06 20.66
N TRP A 63 2.95 -15.12 20.36
CA TRP A 63 3.19 -15.58 18.99
C TRP A 63 1.88 -15.88 18.22
N SER A 64 0.88 -16.46 18.90
CA SER A 64 -0.45 -16.74 18.35
C SER A 64 -1.19 -15.47 17.91
N PHE A 65 -0.98 -14.36 18.62
CA PHE A 65 -1.57 -13.07 18.29
C PHE A 65 -0.81 -12.39 17.14
N ARG A 66 0.53 -12.39 17.17
CA ARG A 66 1.36 -11.82 16.10
C ARG A 66 1.05 -12.44 14.74
N THR A 67 0.91 -13.76 14.69
CA THR A 67 0.56 -14.49 13.47
C THR A 67 -0.82 -14.09 12.94
N ARG A 68 -1.83 -13.99 13.81
CA ARG A 68 -3.18 -13.50 13.43
C ARG A 68 -3.15 -12.04 12.96
N LEU A 69 -2.37 -11.18 13.61
CA LEU A 69 -2.22 -9.78 13.24
C LEU A 69 -1.59 -9.64 11.84
N CYS A 70 -0.47 -10.33 11.60
CA CYS A 70 0.19 -10.34 10.29
C CYS A 70 -0.73 -10.90 9.20
N ALA A 71 -1.45 -12.00 9.49
CA ALA A 71 -2.42 -12.56 8.57
C ALA A 71 -3.55 -11.58 8.25
N ALA A 72 -4.11 -10.91 9.26
CA ALA A 72 -5.16 -9.91 9.06
C ALA A 72 -4.68 -8.74 8.19
N MET A 73 -3.47 -8.22 8.43
CA MET A 73 -2.88 -7.15 7.61
C MET A 73 -2.63 -7.60 6.16
N ALA A 74 -2.16 -8.84 5.96
CA ALA A 74 -1.93 -9.39 4.63
C ALA A 74 -3.24 -9.62 3.86
N ILE A 75 -4.26 -10.14 4.54
CA ILE A 75 -5.60 -10.35 3.97
C ILE A 75 -6.25 -9.00 3.62
N ASP A 76 -6.13 -7.99 4.47
CA ASP A 76 -6.65 -6.64 4.21
C ASP A 76 -6.01 -6.02 2.97
N TYR A 77 -4.68 -6.00 2.89
CA TYR A 77 -3.95 -5.46 1.73
C TYR A 77 -4.22 -6.25 0.45
N GLY A 78 -4.10 -7.58 0.51
CA GLY A 78 -4.31 -8.46 -0.63
C GLY A 78 -5.76 -8.44 -1.12
N GLY A 79 -6.72 -8.45 -0.20
CA GLY A 79 -8.15 -8.34 -0.51
C GLY A 79 -8.49 -7.02 -1.21
N ALA A 80 -8.01 -5.89 -0.67
CA ALA A 80 -8.21 -4.59 -1.30
C ALA A 80 -7.58 -4.52 -2.70
N TRP A 81 -6.38 -5.11 -2.88
CA TRP A 81 -5.70 -5.14 -4.18
C TRP A 81 -6.43 -6.01 -5.21
N ILE A 82 -6.90 -7.19 -4.81
CA ILE A 82 -7.71 -8.06 -5.67
C ILE A 82 -8.99 -7.36 -6.08
N VAL A 83 -9.69 -6.74 -5.13
CA VAL A 83 -10.91 -5.98 -5.40
C VAL A 83 -10.63 -4.86 -6.40
N ASP A 84 -9.57 -4.06 -6.20
CA ASP A 84 -9.19 -2.99 -7.12
C ASP A 84 -8.93 -3.50 -8.54
N ILE A 85 -8.20 -4.61 -8.70
CA ILE A 85 -7.97 -5.23 -10.01
C ILE A 85 -9.27 -5.69 -10.66
N VAL A 86 -10.12 -6.41 -9.91
CA VAL A 86 -11.39 -6.95 -10.43
C VAL A 86 -12.31 -5.81 -10.84
N LEU A 87 -12.46 -4.78 -10.01
CA LEU A 87 -13.29 -3.63 -10.32
C LEU A 87 -12.77 -2.88 -11.55
N LYS A 88 -11.45 -2.70 -11.67
CA LYS A 88 -10.86 -2.05 -12.85
C LYS A 88 -11.05 -2.87 -14.12
N ALA A 89 -10.88 -4.19 -14.05
CA ALA A 89 -11.07 -5.07 -15.19
C ALA A 89 -12.52 -5.08 -15.71
N LEU A 90 -13.50 -4.98 -14.80
CA LEU A 90 -14.92 -5.04 -15.15
C LEU A 90 -15.49 -3.68 -15.58
N TRP A 91 -15.02 -2.57 -14.98
CA TRP A 91 -15.70 -1.26 -15.13
C TRP A 91 -14.79 -0.06 -15.41
N ALA A 92 -13.46 -0.16 -15.35
CA ALA A 92 -12.63 1.03 -15.50
C ALA A 92 -12.45 1.42 -16.98
N ASN A 93 -12.83 2.65 -17.31
CA ASN A 93 -12.44 3.31 -18.56
C ASN A 93 -11.18 4.14 -18.31
N THR A 94 -10.01 3.50 -18.40
CA THR A 94 -8.69 4.11 -18.15
C THR A 94 -8.09 4.80 -19.38
N GLN A 95 -8.81 4.86 -20.51
CA GLN A 95 -8.28 5.54 -21.69
C GLN A 95 -8.26 7.06 -21.51
N PRO A 96 -7.20 7.75 -21.99
CA PRO A 96 -7.18 9.20 -22.01
C PRO A 96 -8.39 9.71 -22.81
N LYS A 97 -9.05 10.74 -22.30
CA LYS A 97 -10.17 11.34 -23.04
C LYS A 97 -9.70 11.79 -24.44
N PRO A 98 -10.55 11.69 -25.48
CA PRO A 98 -10.18 12.01 -26.87
C PRO A 98 -9.64 13.45 -27.08
N LEU A 99 -9.95 14.35 -26.14
CA LEU A 99 -9.42 15.72 -26.13
C LEU A 99 -7.92 15.80 -25.85
N ILE A 100 -7.35 14.80 -25.18
CA ILE A 100 -5.92 14.71 -24.83
C ILE A 100 -5.13 14.03 -25.96
N THR A 101 -5.76 13.15 -26.75
CA THR A 101 -5.13 12.46 -27.90
C THR A 101 -5.15 13.28 -29.19
N LYS A 102 -5.95 14.37 -29.27
CA LYS A 102 -5.93 15.34 -30.39
C LYS A 102 -4.62 16.14 -30.42
N GLY A 103 -3.58 15.55 -31.00
CA GLY A 103 -2.27 16.19 -31.18
C GLY A 103 -1.07 15.25 -31.11
N SER A 104 -1.27 13.99 -30.70
CA SER A 104 -0.20 12.97 -30.63
C SER A 104 0.08 12.28 -31.97
N GLU A 105 -0.64 12.62 -33.04
CA GLU A 105 -0.50 12.04 -34.39
C GLU A 105 0.15 13.02 -35.41
N ARG A 106 0.95 14.00 -34.94
CA ARG A 106 1.73 14.87 -35.84
C ARG A 106 3.22 14.69 -35.65
#